data_AF-A0A354WS59-F1
#
_entry.id   AF-A0A354WS59-F1
#
_cell.length_a   1.000
_cell.length_b   1.000
_cell.length_c   1.000
_cell.angle_alpha   90.00
_cell.angle_beta   90.00
_cell.angle_gamma   90.00
#
_symmetry.space_group_name_H-M   'P 1'
#
loop_
_entity.id
_entity.type
_entity.pdbx_description
1 polymer ?
#
loop_
_entity_poly.entity_id
_entity_poly.type
_entity_poly.pdbx_seq_one_letter_code
_entity_poly.pdbx_strand_id
1 'polypeptide(L)' 'MDHKENYTAPAEEQELTEEELQEFMASYKKELARIYKMASAKKAFMARQKLPNLKMALEECDQDMRKDIDELKHKYGIHY' A
#
# COMPACT_ATOMS: atom_id res chain seq x y z
N MET A 1 17.48 -44.13 22.07
CA MET A 1 17.18 -42.96 22.90
C MET A 1 18.26 -41.92 22.63
N ASP A 2 18.43 -41.48 21.38
CA ASP A 2 17.52 -40.53 20.70
C ASP A 2 17.34 -39.29 21.55
N HIS A 3 18.00 -38.20 21.17
CA HIS A 3 17.33 -36.98 20.73
C HIS A 3 18.38 -36.09 20.05
N LYS A 4 18.51 -36.25 18.73
CA LYS A 4 19.01 -35.19 17.86
C LYS A 4 17.95 -34.10 17.88
N GLU A 5 18.15 -33.07 18.69
CA GLU A 5 17.43 -31.82 18.53
C GLU A 5 17.90 -31.21 17.21
N ASN A 6 17.11 -31.44 16.17
CA ASN A 6 17.18 -30.67 14.94
C ASN A 6 16.88 -29.22 15.32
N TYR A 7 17.93 -28.43 15.52
CA TYR A 7 17.84 -26.98 15.42
C TYR A 7 17.41 -26.69 13.98
N THR A 8 16.11 -26.55 13.75
CA THR A 8 15.60 -25.86 12.59
C THR A 8 16.11 -24.43 12.72
N ALA A 9 17.11 -24.10 11.91
CA ALA A 9 17.58 -22.74 11.71
C ALA A 9 16.37 -21.81 11.53
N PRO A 10 16.40 -20.59 12.08
CA PRO A 10 15.36 -19.61 11.78
C PRO A 10 15.29 -19.47 10.26
N ALA A 11 14.08 -19.56 9.71
CA ALA A 11 13.82 -19.42 8.29
C ALA A 11 14.63 -18.24 7.77
N GLU A 12 15.53 -18.53 6.83
CA GLU A 12 16.50 -17.58 6.28
C GLU A 12 15.78 -16.27 5.96
N GLU A 13 16.27 -15.16 6.53
CA GLU A 13 16.04 -13.82 5.99
C GLU A 13 16.70 -13.81 4.60
N GLN A 14 16.03 -14.39 3.61
CA GLN A 14 16.49 -14.40 2.23
C GLN A 14 16.40 -12.96 1.73
N GLU A 15 17.56 -12.31 1.64
CA GLU A 15 17.69 -11.01 1.00
C GLU A 15 17.20 -11.13 -0.44
N LEU A 16 16.28 -10.25 -0.85
CA LEU A 16 15.83 -10.16 -2.24
C LEU A 16 17.04 -9.87 -3.13
N THR A 17 17.10 -10.53 -4.29
CA THR A 17 18.04 -10.11 -5.33
C THR A 17 17.69 -8.68 -5.80
N GLU A 18 18.65 -8.01 -6.43
CA GLU A 18 18.42 -6.67 -6.98
C GLU A 18 17.25 -6.65 -7.99
N GLU A 19 17.12 -7.69 -8.81
CA GLU A 19 16.04 -7.82 -9.78
C GLU A 19 14.68 -7.98 -9.08
N GLU A 20 14.59 -8.85 -8.08
CA GLU A 20 13.36 -9.05 -7.31
C GLU A 20 12.96 -7.82 -6.51
N LEU A 21 13.94 -7.10 -5.94
CA LEU A 21 13.71 -5.83 -5.25
C LEU A 21 13.17 -4.77 -6.22
N GLN A 22 13.73 -4.68 -7.43
CA GLN A 22 13.24 -3.74 -8.45
C GLN A 22 11.80 -4.06 -8.88
N GLU A 23 11.48 -5.33 -9.11
CA GLU A 23 10.12 -5.77 -9.42
C GLU A 23 9.13 -5.49 -8.28
N PHE A 24 9.55 -5.74 -7.04
CA PHE A 24 8.78 -5.44 -5.84
C PHE A 24 8.49 -3.92 -5.73
N MET A 25 9.52 -3.09 -5.89
CA MET A 25 9.39 -1.63 -5.88
C MET A 25 8.54 -1.10 -7.05
N ALA A 26 8.64 -1.72 -8.22
CA ALA A 26 7.80 -1.38 -9.36
C ALA A 26 6.33 -1.68 -9.09
N SER A 27 6.04 -2.80 -8.44
CA SER A 27 4.68 -3.20 -8.04
C SER A 27 4.10 -2.21 -7.02
N TYR A 28 4.87 -1.84 -6.00
CA TYR A 28 4.49 -0.82 -5.02
C TYR A 28 4.13 0.51 -5.70
N LYS A 29 5.02 1.02 -6.56
CA LYS A 29 4.82 2.28 -7.30
C LYS A 29 3.57 2.23 -8.17
N LYS A 30 3.31 1.11 -8.83
CA LYS A 30 2.12 0.90 -9.68
C LYS A 30 0.83 0.93 -8.86
N GLU A 31 0.79 0.25 -7.74
CA GLU A 31 -0.37 0.26 -6.83
C GLU A 31 -0.59 1.65 -6.23
N LEU A 32 0.47 2.33 -5.78
CA LEU A 32 0.40 3.69 -5.26
C LEU A 32 -0.15 4.67 -6.30
N ALA A 33 0.34 4.61 -7.54
CA ALA A 33 -0.16 5.44 -8.63
C ALA A 33 -1.65 5.20 -8.91
N ARG A 34 -2.12 3.96 -8.75
CA ARG A 34 -3.55 3.62 -8.91
C ARG A 34 -4.40 4.28 -7.84
N ILE A 35 -3.97 4.26 -6.57
CA ILE A 35 -4.68 4.93 -5.46
C ILE A 35 -4.86 6.42 -5.77
N TYR A 36 -3.78 7.12 -6.13
CA TYR A 36 -3.85 8.54 -6.50
C TYR A 36 -4.78 8.81 -7.69
N LYS A 37 -4.72 7.96 -8.73
CA LYS A 37 -5.57 8.10 -9.91
C LYS A 37 -7.05 7.93 -9.55
N MET A 38 -7.39 6.96 -8.71
CA MET A 38 -8.77 6.72 -8.25
C MET A 38 -9.27 7.87 -7.38
N ALA A 39 -8.48 8.34 -6.42
CA ALA A 39 -8.82 9.49 -5.58
C ALA A 39 -9.05 10.75 -6.43
N SER A 40 -8.15 11.04 -7.38
CA SER A 40 -8.28 12.16 -8.32
C SER A 40 -9.58 12.07 -9.14
N ALA A 41 -9.90 10.88 -9.68
CA ALA A 41 -11.14 10.66 -10.41
C ALA A 41 -12.39 10.86 -9.53
N LYS A 42 -12.38 10.35 -8.29
CA LYS A 42 -13.48 10.53 -7.31
C LYS A 42 -13.71 12.00 -7.00
N LYS A 43 -12.64 12.77 -6.74
CA LYS A 43 -12.73 14.22 -6.50
C LYS A 43 -13.25 14.99 -7.71
N ALA A 44 -12.75 14.69 -8.91
CA ALA A 44 -13.20 15.33 -10.14
C ALA A 44 -14.70 15.06 -10.40
N PHE A 45 -15.17 13.84 -10.11
CA PHE A 45 -16.57 13.48 -10.21
C PHE A 45 -17.43 14.23 -9.17
N MET A 46 -17.00 14.32 -7.92
CA MET A 46 -17.69 15.08 -6.86
C MET A 46 -17.81 16.57 -7.21
N ALA A 47 -16.75 17.18 -7.73
CA ALA A 47 -16.76 18.60 -8.13
C ALA A 47 -17.80 18.89 -9.23
N ARG A 48 -18.03 17.94 -10.14
CA ARG A 48 -19.04 18.06 -11.21
C ARG A 48 -20.47 17.93 -10.68
N GLN A 49 -20.68 17.18 -9.59
CA GLN A 49 -21.99 16.96 -9.00
C GLN A 49 -22.55 18.13 -8.18
N LYS A 50 -21.76 19.20 -7.95
CA LYS A 50 -22.19 20.39 -7.17
C LYS A 50 -22.85 20.03 -5.83
N LEU A 51 -22.26 19.08 -5.11
CA LEU A 51 -22.78 18.62 -3.82
C LEU A 51 -22.85 19.79 -2.80
N PRO A 52 -23.92 19.89 -1.99
CA PRO A 52 -24.06 20.96 -1.00
C PRO A 52 -22.94 20.93 0.06
N ASN A 53 -22.38 19.76 0.34
CA ASN A 53 -21.29 19.56 1.29
C ASN A 53 -19.96 19.16 0.60
N LEU A 54 -19.68 19.73 -0.58
CA LEU A 54 -18.52 19.35 -1.40
C LEU A 54 -17.20 19.38 -0.62
N LYS A 55 -16.99 20.38 0.24
CA LYS A 55 -15.77 20.48 1.04
C LYS A 55 -15.57 19.26 1.95
N MET A 56 -16.60 18.88 2.70
CA MET A 56 -16.56 17.73 3.60
C MET A 56 -16.35 16.41 2.82
N ALA A 57 -17.02 16.26 1.66
CA ALA A 57 -16.85 15.09 0.80
C ALA A 57 -15.42 14.97 0.21
N LEU A 58 -14.78 16.09 -0.09
CA LEU A 58 -13.38 16.10 -0.55
C LEU A 58 -12.42 15.73 0.59
N GLU A 59 -12.66 16.23 1.80
CA GLU A 59 -11.87 15.88 2.99
C GLU A 59 -12.00 14.39 3.33
N GLU A 60 -13.20 13.82 3.27
CA GLU A 60 -13.43 12.38 3.43
C GLU A 60 -12.70 11.57 2.35
N CYS A 61 -12.76 12.01 1.09
CA CYS A 61 -12.00 11.38 0.01
C CYS A 61 -10.48 11.42 0.25
N ASP A 62 -9.96 12.47 0.89
CA ASP A 62 -8.55 12.56 1.29
C ASP A 62 -8.21 11.61 2.44
N GLN A 63 -9.12 11.44 3.41
CA GLN A 63 -8.94 10.49 4.50
C GLN A 63 -8.95 9.05 3.99
N ASP A 64 -9.88 8.70 3.09
CA ASP A 64 -9.93 7.39 2.43
C ASP A 64 -8.61 7.11 1.70
N MET A 65 -8.13 8.06 0.90
CA MET A 65 -6.87 7.92 0.17
C MET A 65 -5.69 7.68 1.11
N ARG A 66 -5.65 8.36 2.27
CA ARG A 66 -4.58 8.13 3.27
C ARG A 66 -4.63 6.73 3.86
N LYS A 67 -5.83 6.22 4.18
CA LYS A 67 -6.02 4.84 4.65
C LYS A 67 -5.54 3.83 3.62
N ASP A 68 -5.93 4.01 2.34
CA ASP A 68 -5.49 3.14 1.25
C ASP A 68 -3.95 3.11 1.12
N ILE A 69 -3.30 4.27 1.29
CA ILE A 69 -1.83 4.36 1.27
C ILE A 69 -1.23 3.67 2.50
N ASP A 70 -1.79 3.84 3.69
CA ASP A 70 -1.28 3.20 4.91
C ASP A 70 -1.43 1.68 4.87
N GLU A 71 -2.55 1.18 4.33
CA GLU A 71 -2.75 -0.24 4.05
C GLU A 71 -1.73 -0.76 3.01
N LEU A 72 -1.46 0.02 1.95
CA LEU A 72 -0.45 -0.32 0.95
C LEU A 72 0.96 -0.39 1.58
N LYS A 73 1.33 0.58 2.42
CA LYS A 73 2.62 0.53 3.13
C LYS A 73 2.74 -0.71 4.00
N HIS A 74 1.68 -1.03 4.77
CA HIS A 74 1.65 -2.20 5.63
C HIS A 74 1.81 -3.49 4.82
N LYS A 75 1.11 -3.62 3.69
CA LYS A 75 1.24 -4.74 2.75
C LYS A 75 2.68 -4.93 2.25
N TYR A 76 3.42 -3.84 2.06
CA TYR A 76 4.79 -3.85 1.56
C TYR A 76 5.85 -3.79 2.68
N GLY A 77 5.45 -3.89 3.96
CA GLY A 77 6.38 -3.84 5.10
C GLY A 77 7.07 -2.49 5.32
N ILE A 78 6.50 -1.41 4.78
CA ILE A 78 7.06 -0.06 4.88
C ILE A 78 6.50 0.61 6.14
N HIS A 79 7.36 0.92 7.10
CA HIS A 79 6.99 1.56 8.37
C HIS A 79 7.71 2.90 8.52
N TYR A 80 6.97 4.00 8.70
CA TYR A 80 7.49 5.35 8.99
C TYR A 80 6.49 6.18 9.79
#